data_AF-A0A662C931-F1
#
_entry.id   AF-A0A662C931-F1
#
_cell.length_a   1.000
_cell.length_b   1.000
_cell.length_c   1.000
_cell.angle_alpha   90.00
_cell.angle_beta   90.00
_cell.angle_gamma   90.00
#
_symmetry.space_group_name_H-M   'P 1'
#
loop_
_entity.id
_entity.type
_entity.pdbx_description
1 polymer ?
#
loop_
_entity_poly.entity_id
_entity_poly.type
_entity_poly.pdbx_seq_one_letter_code
_entity_poly.pdbx_strand_id
1 'polypeptide(L)'
;MSVVDKLGLLKIDFLGLSTLTIMAQACDLIEKRHGVKLTLSNIPVDDPETYELIGRGETIGLFQVESSGMRRYLKEMKPTQLEHMIAMVALYRPGPMDFIPDYIDRMHKRQE
;
A
#
# COMPACT_ATOMS: atom_id res chain seq x y z
N MET A 1 -8.94 23.45 -15.18
CA MET A 1 -8.14 22.35 -15.76
C MET A 1 -8.45 22.13 -17.24
N SER A 2 -9.72 21.98 -17.65
CA SER A 2 -10.08 21.66 -19.05
C SER A 2 -9.70 22.69 -20.13
N VAL A 3 -9.36 23.94 -19.77
CA VAL A 3 -9.02 24.98 -20.76
C VAL A 3 -7.62 24.76 -21.34
N VAL A 4 -6.64 24.35 -20.51
CA VAL A 4 -5.26 24.11 -20.95
C VAL A 4 -5.19 22.86 -21.84
N ASP A 5 -5.91 21.80 -21.48
CA ASP A 5 -6.03 20.58 -22.29
C ASP A 5 -6.66 20.86 -23.66
N LYS A 6 -7.67 21.74 -23.71
CA LYS A 6 -8.34 22.15 -24.96
C LYS A 6 -7.47 23.03 -25.86
N LEU A 7 -6.46 23.68 -25.31
CA LEU A 7 -5.54 24.57 -26.04
C LEU A 7 -4.29 23.84 -26.56
N GLY A 8 -4.16 22.53 -26.30
CA GLY A 8 -3.03 21.72 -26.78
C GLY A 8 -1.69 22.05 -26.10
N LEU A 9 -1.73 22.66 -24.92
CA LEU A 9 -0.53 23.00 -24.15
C LEU A 9 -0.04 21.78 -23.35
N LEU A 10 1.29 21.70 -23.16
CA LEU A 10 1.89 20.67 -22.31
C LEU A 10 1.44 20.84 -20.86
N LYS A 11 0.86 19.78 -20.31
CA LYS A 11 0.46 19.69 -18.91
C LYS A 11 1.38 18.73 -18.17
N ILE A 12 1.91 19.16 -17.03
CA ILE A 12 2.71 18.33 -16.12
C ILE A 12 2.13 18.48 -14.72
N ASP A 13 1.89 17.36 -14.04
CA ASP A 13 1.45 17.33 -12.65
C ASP A 13 2.64 16.99 -11.74
N PHE A 14 3.05 17.95 -10.90
CA PHE A 14 4.01 17.73 -9.81
C PHE A 14 3.24 17.55 -8.51
N LEU A 15 3.17 16.33 -8.00
CA LEU A 15 2.49 16.02 -6.75
C LEU A 15 3.50 15.93 -5.61
N GLY A 16 3.27 16.72 -4.54
CA GLY A 16 3.98 16.56 -3.28
C GLY A 16 3.31 15.47 -2.44
N LEU A 17 4.01 14.35 -2.20
CA LEU A 17 3.52 13.27 -1.37
C LEU A 17 4.23 13.28 -0.01
N SER A 18 3.49 13.53 1.07
CA SER A 18 4.03 13.52 2.44
C SER A 18 4.68 12.18 2.80
N THR A 19 4.13 11.07 2.29
CA THR A 19 4.69 9.72 2.49
C THR A 19 6.13 9.61 2.00
N LEU A 20 6.48 10.25 0.87
CA LEU A 20 7.86 10.22 0.37
C LEU A 20 8.81 10.95 1.33
N THR A 21 8.39 12.07 1.91
CA THR A 21 9.17 12.80 2.92
C THR A 21 9.36 11.97 4.18
N ILE A 22 8.31 11.32 4.67
CA ILE A 22 8.37 10.44 5.86
C ILE A 22 9.32 9.27 5.62
N MET A 23 9.22 8.61 4.47
CA MET A 23 10.10 7.49 4.11
C MET A 23 11.57 7.90 3.99
N ALA A 24 11.85 9.06 3.40
CA ALA A 24 13.21 9.59 3.31
C ALA A 24 13.81 9.85 4.71
N GLN A 25 13.04 10.50 5.60
CA GLN A 25 13.46 10.73 6.98
C GLN A 25 13.67 9.41 7.76
N ALA A 26 12.80 8.42 7.55
CA ALA A 26 12.96 7.10 8.16
C ALA A 26 14.27 6.42 7.71
N CYS A 27 14.60 6.47 6.41
CA CYS A 27 15.86 5.93 5.90
C CYS A 27 17.08 6.63 6.53
N ASP A 28 17.07 7.96 6.62
CA ASP A 28 18.15 8.73 7.25
C ASP A 28 18.34 8.36 8.73
N LEU A 29 17.24 8.16 9.46
CA LEU A 29 17.28 7.77 10.87
C LEU A 29 17.80 6.33 11.06
N ILE A 30 17.41 5.41 10.16
CA ILE A 30 17.89 4.03 10.17
C ILE A 30 19.40 3.99 9.90
N GLU A 31 19.89 4.74 8.92
CA GLU A 31 21.32 4.81 8.61
C GLU A 31 22.11 5.38 9.81
N LYS A 32 21.64 6.47 10.41
CA LYS A 32 22.29 7.08 11.58
C LYS A 32 22.35 6.18 12.80
N ARG A 33 21.30 5.39 13.05
CA ARG A 33 21.18 4.57 14.26
C ARG A 33 21.76 3.17 14.10
N HIS A 34 21.63 2.58 12.92
CA HIS A 34 21.94 1.18 12.68
C HIS A 34 23.06 0.97 11.65
N GLY A 35 23.52 2.03 10.97
CA GLY A 35 24.52 1.92 9.90
C GLY A 35 23.99 1.22 8.64
N VAL A 36 22.67 1.01 8.54
CA VAL A 36 22.03 0.33 7.42
C VAL A 36 21.50 1.37 6.44
N LYS A 37 21.96 1.31 5.19
CA LYS A 37 21.57 2.26 4.15
C LYS A 37 20.39 1.75 3.31
N LEU A 38 19.22 2.32 3.54
CA LEU A 38 18.00 2.08 2.77
C LEU A 38 17.66 3.28 1.88
N THR A 39 17.00 2.99 0.77
CA THR A 39 16.52 3.91 -0.24
C THR A 39 15.22 3.35 -0.81
N LEU A 40 14.41 4.18 -1.47
CA LEU A 40 13.18 3.72 -2.11
C LEU A 40 13.41 2.65 -3.19
N SER A 41 14.65 2.47 -3.66
CA SER A 41 15.00 1.52 -4.71
C SER A 41 15.58 0.20 -4.18
N ASN A 42 15.89 0.08 -2.88
CA ASN A 42 16.51 -1.12 -2.31
C ASN A 42 15.79 -1.68 -1.08
N ILE A 43 14.68 -1.07 -0.64
CA ILE A 43 13.84 -1.65 0.41
C ILE A 43 13.25 -2.97 -0.12
N PRO A 44 13.42 -4.10 0.59
CA PRO A 44 12.86 -5.38 0.18
C PRO A 44 11.33 -5.34 0.23
N VAL A 45 10.69 -6.08 -0.68
CA VAL A 45 9.22 -6.13 -0.81
C VAL A 45 8.64 -7.48 -0.41
N ASP A 46 9.48 -8.42 -0.02
CA ASP A 46 9.18 -9.82 0.28
C ASP A 46 9.42 -10.16 1.76
N ASP A 47 9.50 -9.15 2.64
CA ASP A 47 9.73 -9.33 4.06
C ASP A 47 8.52 -9.98 4.79
N PRO A 48 8.66 -11.20 5.34
CA PRO A 48 7.54 -11.90 5.99
C PRO A 48 7.01 -11.18 7.24
N GLU A 49 7.88 -10.53 8.02
CA GLU A 49 7.47 -9.84 9.25
C GLU A 49 6.56 -8.64 8.95
N THR A 50 6.85 -7.90 7.87
CA THR A 50 5.99 -6.83 7.36
C THR A 50 4.59 -7.34 7.01
N TYR A 51 4.50 -8.46 6.32
CA TYR A 51 3.20 -9.07 5.96
C TYR A 51 2.43 -9.57 7.18
N GLU A 52 3.12 -10.15 8.16
CA GLU A 52 2.51 -10.58 9.41
C GLU A 52 1.91 -9.40 10.18
N LEU A 53 2.65 -8.29 10.31
CA LEU A 53 2.18 -7.04 10.93
C LEU A 53 0.91 -6.52 10.25
N ILE A 54 0.90 -6.50 8.92
CA ILE A 54 -0.27 -6.09 8.14
C ILE A 54 -1.44 -7.07 8.37
N GLY A 55 -1.17 -8.38 8.39
CA GLY A 55 -2.16 -9.43 8.64
C GLY A 55 -2.73 -9.43 10.06
N ARG A 56 -2.04 -8.84 11.05
CA ARG A 56 -2.59 -8.55 12.38
C ARG A 56 -3.46 -7.29 12.40
N GLY A 57 -3.50 -6.52 11.31
CA GLY A 57 -4.24 -5.27 11.19
C GLY A 57 -3.61 -4.11 11.97
N GLU A 58 -2.30 -4.18 12.22
CA GLU A 58 -1.49 -3.16 12.91
C GLU A 58 -1.05 -2.05 11.94
N THR A 59 -1.98 -1.53 11.12
CA THR A 59 -1.66 -0.67 9.97
C THR A 59 -1.79 0.83 10.22
N ILE A 60 -1.84 1.26 11.49
CA ILE A 60 -1.91 2.69 11.82
C ILE A 60 -0.62 3.37 11.34
N GLY A 61 -0.73 4.42 10.52
CA GLY A 61 0.41 5.09 9.91
C GLY A 61 0.99 4.38 8.68
N LEU A 62 0.35 3.32 8.18
CA LEU A 62 0.72 2.69 6.90
C LEU A 62 -0.11 3.29 5.75
N PHE A 63 0.58 3.96 4.84
CA PHE A 63 -0.04 4.64 3.71
C PHE A 63 -1.06 3.78 2.95
N GLN A 64 -2.22 4.37 2.61
CA GLN A 64 -3.37 3.76 1.93
C GLN A 64 -4.18 2.72 2.70
N VAL A 65 -3.64 2.12 3.77
CA VAL A 65 -4.28 0.96 4.43
C VAL A 65 -4.70 1.17 5.89
N GLU A 66 -4.88 2.43 6.29
CA GLU A 66 -5.14 2.81 7.69
C GLU A 66 -6.61 2.67 8.12
N SER A 67 -7.55 2.70 7.15
CA SER A 67 -8.98 2.77 7.46
C SER A 67 -9.46 1.55 8.24
N SER A 68 -10.45 1.74 9.12
CA SER A 68 -10.98 0.66 9.95
C SER A 68 -11.53 -0.51 9.13
N GLY A 69 -12.20 -0.23 8.00
CA GLY A 69 -12.69 -1.27 7.10
C GLY A 69 -11.58 -1.99 6.36
N MET A 70 -10.56 -1.28 5.88
CA MET A 70 -9.38 -1.90 5.26
C MET A 70 -8.68 -2.84 6.24
N ARG A 71 -8.47 -2.38 7.48
CA ARG A 71 -7.86 -3.16 8.56
C ARG A 71 -8.60 -4.46 8.85
N ARG A 72 -9.93 -4.45 8.75
CA ARG A 72 -10.74 -5.67 8.90
C ARG A 72 -10.42 -6.66 7.79
N TYR A 73 -10.48 -6.21 6.52
CA TYR A 73 -10.19 -7.09 5.40
C TYR A 73 -8.75 -7.60 5.41
N LEU A 74 -7.76 -6.79 5.80
CA LEU A 74 -6.38 -7.25 5.91
C LEU A 74 -6.19 -8.35 6.97
N LYS A 75 -6.95 -8.28 8.08
CA LYS A 75 -6.97 -9.35 9.09
C LYS A 75 -7.59 -10.66 8.59
N GLU A 76 -8.63 -10.55 7.76
CA GLU A 76 -9.28 -11.71 7.14
C GLU A 76 -8.41 -12.28 5.99
N MET A 77 -7.75 -11.39 5.24
CA MET A 77 -6.88 -11.71 4.12
C MET A 77 -5.58 -12.38 4.59
N LYS A 78 -4.88 -11.84 5.58
CA LYS A 78 -3.51 -12.27 5.95
C LYS A 78 -2.58 -12.28 4.72
N PRO A 79 -2.27 -11.10 4.14
CA PRO A 79 -1.42 -11.02 2.95
C PRO A 79 -0.04 -11.62 3.21
N THR A 80 0.63 -12.11 2.17
CA THR A 80 1.97 -12.76 2.26
C THR A 80 2.91 -12.31 1.14
N GLN A 81 2.43 -11.49 0.22
CA GLN A 81 3.15 -11.03 -0.97
C GLN A 81 2.57 -9.70 -1.46
N LEU A 82 3.32 -9.00 -2.30
CA LEU A 82 3.00 -7.63 -2.71
C LEU A 82 1.71 -7.58 -3.54
N GLU A 83 1.46 -8.61 -4.35
CA GLU A 83 0.29 -8.75 -5.20
C GLU A 83 -1.02 -8.70 -4.40
N HIS A 84 -1.00 -9.20 -3.16
CA HIS A 84 -2.15 -9.13 -2.26
C HIS A 84 -2.45 -7.67 -1.88
N MET A 85 -1.42 -6.88 -1.62
CA MET A 85 -1.57 -5.46 -1.29
C MET A 85 -2.05 -4.66 -2.50
N ILE A 86 -1.53 -4.96 -3.70
CA ILE A 86 -2.00 -4.34 -4.96
C ILE A 86 -3.49 -4.64 -5.16
N ALA A 87 -3.90 -5.91 -5.02
CA ALA A 87 -5.29 -6.32 -5.15
C ALA A 87 -6.19 -5.63 -4.13
N MET A 88 -5.76 -5.56 -2.87
CA MET A 88 -6.53 -4.93 -1.80
C MET A 88 -6.76 -3.43 -2.07
N VAL A 89 -5.73 -2.68 -2.46
CA VAL A 89 -5.85 -1.25 -2.81
C VAL A 89 -6.76 -1.03 -4.03
N ALA A 90 -6.74 -1.95 -5.01
CA ALA A 90 -7.59 -1.89 -6.18
C ALA A 90 -9.06 -2.18 -5.84
N LEU A 91 -9.31 -3.21 -5.01
CA LEU A 91 -10.64 -3.66 -4.64
C LEU A 91 -11.31 -2.77 -3.59
N TYR A 92 -10.55 -2.10 -2.73
CA TYR A 92 -11.09 -1.24 -1.67
C TYR A 92 -11.56 0.13 -2.22
N ARG A 93 -12.50 0.09 -3.16
CA ARG A 93 -13.17 1.25 -3.78
C ARG A 93 -14.67 0.97 -3.90
N PRO A 94 -15.53 2.00 -3.90
CA PRO A 94 -16.97 1.82 -4.12
C PRO A 94 -17.24 1.05 -5.43
N GLY A 95 -18.02 -0.03 -5.34
CA GLY A 95 -18.26 -0.98 -6.43
C GLY A 95 -17.42 -2.26 -6.28
N PRO A 96 -16.09 -2.23 -6.52
CA PRO A 96 -15.26 -3.42 -6.39
C PRO A 96 -15.15 -4.02 -4.98
N MET A 97 -15.51 -3.27 -3.93
CA MET A 97 -15.45 -3.74 -2.54
C MET A 97 -16.26 -5.02 -2.28
N ASP A 98 -17.35 -5.23 -3.01
CA ASP A 98 -18.21 -6.39 -2.86
C ASP A 98 -17.50 -7.70 -3.24
N PHE A 99 -16.42 -7.63 -4.03
CA PHE A 99 -15.61 -8.78 -4.43
C PHE A 99 -14.46 -9.12 -3.47
N ILE A 100 -14.21 -8.30 -2.44
CA ILE A 100 -13.12 -8.56 -1.49
C ILE A 100 -13.31 -9.91 -0.76
N PRO A 101 -14.51 -10.27 -0.25
CA PRO A 101 -14.73 -11.56 0.38
C PRO A 101 -14.39 -12.75 -0.55
N ASP A 102 -14.88 -12.70 -1.79
CA ASP A 102 -14.63 -13.76 -2.79
C ASP A 102 -13.14 -13.89 -3.13
N TYR A 103 -12.44 -12.76 -3.26
CA TYR A 103 -10.99 -12.76 -3.48
C TYR A 103 -10.26 -13.45 -2.33
N ILE A 104 -10.60 -13.11 -1.08
CA ILE A 104 -10.01 -13.70 0.13
C ILE A 104 -10.31 -15.20 0.18
N ASP A 105 -11.53 -15.63 -0.16
CA ASP A 105 -11.93 -17.03 -0.19
C ASP A 105 -11.13 -17.85 -1.20
N ARG A 106 -10.97 -17.35 -2.43
CA ARG A 106 -10.15 -18.02 -3.46
C ARG A 106 -8.69 -18.08 -3.08
N MET A 107 -8.14 -17.01 -2.50
CA MET A 107 -6.75 -16.97 -2.03
C MET A 107 -6.50 -18.03 -0.94
N HIS A 108 -7.46 -18.26 -0.05
CA HIS A 108 -7.41 -19.31 0.97
C HIS A 108 -7.90 -20.68 0.49
N LYS A 109 -8.17 -20.86 -0.81
CA LYS A 109 -8.69 -22.10 -1.41
C LYS A 109 -9.99 -22.60 -0.77
N ARG A 110 -10.82 -21.67 -0.29
CA ARG A 110 -12.18 -21.96 0.23
C ARG A 110 -13.21 -22.00 -0.90
N GLN A 111 -12.86 -21.45 -2.06
CA GLN A 111 -13.64 -21.43 -3.29
C GLN A 111 -12.72 -21.59 -4.51
N GLU A 112 -13.26 -22.07 -5.63
CA GLU A 112 -12.58 -22.16 -6.93
C GLU A 112 -12.60 -20.84 -7.72
#